data_AF-A0A316AT22-F1
#
_entry.id   AF-A0A316AT22-F1
#
_cell.length_a   1.000
_cell.length_b   1.000
_cell.length_c   1.000
_cell.angle_alpha   90.00
_cell.angle_beta   90.00
_cell.angle_gamma   90.00
#
_symmetry.space_group_name_H-M   'P 1'
#
loop_
_entity.id
_entity.type
_entity.pdbx_description
1 polymer ?
#
loop_
_entity_poly.entity_id
_entity_poly.type
_entity_poly.pdbx_seq_one_letter_code
_entity_poly.pdbx_strand_id
1 'polypeptide(L)'
;MLLKAWVIPLIYLDYEIRKDFIASTLCINRDKPMVICNGKCYLAEKVAEAERQKQQQSEQDYMSSLIYQVMDTMTVYSFPPAPISEEEVSSLSYFYKSAFLGRLVPDRIFHPPLA
;
A
#
# COMPACT_ATOMS: atom_id res chain seq x y z
N MET A 1 22.07 -52.98 -30.09
CA MET A 1 21.77 -52.18 -28.86
C MET A 1 22.89 -51.22 -28.44
N LEU A 2 23.98 -51.05 -29.21
CA LEU A 2 25.02 -50.06 -28.89
C LEU A 2 24.71 -48.64 -29.36
N LEU A 3 24.07 -48.44 -30.52
CA LEU A 3 23.79 -47.10 -31.04
C LEU A 3 23.00 -46.24 -30.05
N LYS A 4 22.00 -46.82 -29.36
CA LYS A 4 21.21 -46.11 -28.34
C LYS A 4 22.03 -45.68 -27.12
N ALA A 5 23.09 -46.40 -26.77
CA ALA A 5 23.92 -46.08 -25.62
C ALA A 5 24.84 -44.87 -25.85
N TRP A 6 25.20 -44.59 -27.10
CA TRP A 6 26.10 -43.49 -27.46
C TRP A 6 25.39 -42.20 -27.86
N VAL A 7 24.09 -42.26 -28.14
CA VAL A 7 23.30 -41.07 -28.54
C VAL A 7 23.31 -39.99 -27.46
N ILE A 8 23.05 -40.34 -26.19
CA ILE A 8 22.96 -39.37 -25.10
C ILE A 8 24.33 -38.71 -24.81
N PRO A 9 25.44 -39.47 -24.65
CA PRO A 9 26.77 -38.87 -24.48
C PRO A 9 27.20 -37.98 -25.64
N LEU A 10 26.91 -38.38 -26.89
CA LEU A 10 27.27 -37.59 -28.07
C LEU A 10 26.50 -36.27 -28.13
N ILE A 11 25.21 -36.27 -27.80
CA ILE A 11 24.40 -35.05 -27.72
C ILE A 11 24.92 -34.13 -26.61
N TYR A 12 25.29 -34.69 -25.45
CA TYR A 12 25.80 -33.89 -24.33
C TYR A 12 27.16 -33.25 -24.64
N LEU A 13 28.08 -34.00 -25.26
CA LEU A 13 29.38 -33.49 -25.68
C LEU A 13 29.23 -32.35 -26.69
N ASP A 14 28.35 -32.53 -27.67
CA ASP A 14 28.03 -31.54 -28.69
C ASP A 14 27.39 -30.27 -28.09
N TYR A 15 26.52 -30.41 -27.08
CA TYR A 15 26.00 -29.28 -26.32
C TYR A 15 27.09 -28.52 -25.58
N GLU A 16 27.98 -29.21 -24.85
CA GLU A 16 29.03 -28.55 -24.05
C GLU A 16 30.03 -27.78 -24.93
N ILE A 17 30.38 -28.33 -26.11
CA ILE A 17 31.25 -27.65 -27.09
C ILE A 17 30.59 -26.36 -27.65
N ARG A 18 29.26 -26.35 -27.84
CA ARG A 18 28.53 -25.22 -28.45
C ARG A 18 27.83 -24.31 -27.45
N LYS A 19 28.03 -24.55 -26.15
CA LYS A 19 27.33 -23.87 -25.07
C LYS A 19 27.47 -22.35 -25.14
N ASP A 20 28.69 -21.87 -25.40
CA ASP A 20 28.97 -20.44 -25.53
C ASP A 20 28.20 -19.80 -26.69
N PHE A 21 28.17 -20.46 -27.86
CA PHE A 21 27.41 -19.99 -29.03
C PHE A 21 25.90 -19.96 -28.76
N ILE A 22 25.37 -20.99 -28.07
CA ILE A 22 23.96 -21.06 -27.69
C ILE A 22 23.62 -19.89 -26.77
N ALA A 23 24.43 -19.65 -25.73
CA ALA A 23 24.23 -18.55 -24.79
C ALA A 23 24.32 -17.19 -25.47
N SER A 24 25.34 -16.95 -26.30
CA SER A 24 25.56 -15.64 -26.92
C SER A 24 24.59 -15.31 -28.04
N THR A 25 24.13 -16.32 -28.79
CA THR A 25 23.42 -16.10 -30.07
C THR A 25 21.95 -16.52 -30.02
N LEU A 26 21.63 -17.58 -29.29
CA LEU A 26 20.27 -18.11 -29.18
C LEU A 26 19.56 -17.58 -27.93
N CYS A 27 20.28 -17.38 -26.82
CA CYS A 27 19.75 -16.84 -25.56
C CYS A 27 19.77 -15.29 -25.54
N ILE A 28 19.35 -14.66 -26.63
CA ILE A 28 19.05 -13.24 -26.65
C ILE A 28 17.54 -13.06 -26.65
N ASN A 29 17.05 -11.94 -26.10
CA ASN A 29 15.64 -11.62 -26.12
C ASN A 29 15.21 -11.29 -27.57
N ARG A 30 14.87 -12.33 -28.35
CA ARG A 30 14.49 -12.24 -29.78
C ARG A 30 13.08 -11.69 -29.91
N ASP A 31 12.19 -12.19 -29.06
CA ASP A 31 10.87 -11.65 -28.86
C ASP A 31 10.99 -10.51 -27.85
N LYS A 32 11.41 -9.33 -28.29
CA LYS A 32 11.15 -8.11 -27.52
C LYS A 32 9.71 -7.71 -27.80
N PRO A 33 8.68 -8.18 -27.06
CA PRO A 33 7.37 -7.58 -27.18
C PRO A 33 7.56 -6.09 -26.89
N MET A 34 7.04 -5.22 -27.75
CA MET A 34 6.96 -3.79 -27.46
C MET A 34 6.08 -3.63 -26.22
N VAL A 35 6.70 -3.62 -25.04
CA VAL A 35 6.02 -3.36 -23.77
C VAL A 35 5.80 -1.87 -23.66
N ILE A 36 4.75 -1.38 -24.32
CA ILE A 36 4.17 -0.06 -24.06
C ILE A 36 3.37 -0.19 -22.76
N CYS A 37 4.07 -0.43 -21.65
CA CYS A 37 3.43 -0.49 -20.33
C CYS A 37 3.22 0.95 -19.85
N ASN A 38 2.06 1.52 -20.18
CA ASN A 38 1.58 2.81 -19.68
C ASN A 38 0.94 2.63 -18.28
N GLY A 39 1.65 1.95 -17.37
CA GLY A 39 1.18 1.73 -16.01
C GLY A 39 1.13 3.05 -15.24
N LYS A 40 0.02 3.34 -14.55
CA LYS A 40 -0.06 4.43 -13.58
C LYS A 40 0.35 3.90 -12.20
N CYS A 41 1.28 4.58 -11.54
CA CYS A 41 1.69 4.22 -10.17
C CYS A 41 0.72 4.86 -9.16
N TYR A 42 -0.26 4.09 -8.68
CA TYR A 42 -1.25 4.55 -7.70
C TYR A 42 -0.61 5.01 -6.37
N LEU A 43 0.49 4.39 -5.97
CA LEU A 43 1.22 4.80 -4.76
C LEU A 43 1.79 6.22 -4.91
N ALA A 44 2.38 6.54 -6.06
CA ALA A 44 2.92 7.87 -6.31
C ALA A 44 1.82 8.94 -6.31
N GLU A 45 0.64 8.63 -6.84
CA GLU A 45 -0.54 9.50 -6.79
C GLU A 45 -0.96 9.77 -5.34
N LYS A 46 -1.04 8.73 -4.50
CA LYS A 46 -1.44 8.85 -3.10
C LYS A 46 -0.42 9.60 -2.24
N VAL A 47 0.87 9.43 -2.50
CA VAL A 47 1.94 10.19 -1.82
C VAL A 47 1.82 11.68 -2.14
N ALA A 48 1.64 12.03 -3.42
CA ALA A 48 1.49 13.43 -3.83
C ALA A 48 0.20 14.07 -3.27
N GLU A 49 -0.89 13.30 -3.18
CA GLU A 49 -2.14 13.77 -2.57
C GLU A 49 -1.96 14.05 -1.06
N ALA A 50 -1.29 13.16 -0.33
CA ALA A 50 -1.02 13.34 1.09
C ALA A 50 -0.12 14.55 1.39
N GLU A 51 0.90 14.81 0.57
CA GLU A 51 1.76 16.00 0.72
C GLU A 51 0.99 17.31 0.54
N ARG A 52 0.10 17.38 -0.46
CA ARG A 52 -0.74 18.56 -0.69
C ARG A 52 -1.71 18.81 0.46
N GLN A 53 -2.33 17.74 0.99
CA GLN A 53 -3.22 17.85 2.15
C GLN A 53 -2.46 18.35 3.38
N LYS A 54 -1.24 17.85 3.62
CA LYS A 54 -0.39 18.29 4.74
C LYS A 54 -0.02 19.77 4.64
N GLN A 55 0.28 20.28 3.44
CA GLN A 55 0.54 21.71 3.22
C GLN A 55 -0.70 22.57 3.51
N GLN A 56 -1.86 22.19 2.97
CA GLN A 56 -3.11 22.92 3.23
C GLN A 56 -3.49 22.94 4.72
N GLN A 57 -3.30 21.81 5.42
CA GLN A 57 -3.58 21.72 6.84
C GLN A 57 -2.63 22.59 7.67
N SER A 58 -1.34 22.68 7.27
CA SER A 58 -0.38 23.58 7.95
C SER A 58 -0.71 25.07 7.79
N GLU A 59 -1.26 25.48 6.64
CA GLU A 59 -1.70 26.86 6.42
C GLU A 59 -2.95 27.18 7.26
N GLN A 60 -3.90 26.24 7.36
CA GLN A 60 -5.09 26.41 8.20
C GLN A 60 -4.75 26.42 9.70
N ASP A 61 -3.85 25.55 10.16
CA ASP A 61 -3.38 25.54 11.55
C ASP A 61 -2.62 26.81 11.91
N TYR A 62 -1.82 27.34 10.97
CA TYR A 62 -1.17 28.64 11.18
C TYR A 62 -2.20 29.77 11.33
N MET A 63 -3.21 29.83 10.45
CA MET A 63 -4.28 30.83 10.56
C MET A 63 -5.12 30.68 11.84
N SER A 64 -5.46 29.45 12.24
CA SER A 64 -6.22 29.21 13.47
C SER A 64 -5.42 29.60 14.70
N SER A 65 -4.11 29.30 14.74
CA SER A 65 -3.22 29.69 15.84
C SER A 65 -3.12 31.22 16.02
N LEU A 66 -3.09 31.98 14.91
CA LEU A 66 -3.10 33.44 14.95
C LEU A 66 -4.43 34.00 15.49
N ILE A 67 -5.56 33.40 15.09
CA ILE A 67 -6.88 33.82 15.59
C ILE A 67 -7.01 33.54 17.10
N TYR A 68 -6.53 32.39 17.58
CA TYR A 68 -6.55 32.05 19.01
C TYR A 68 -5.65 32.97 19.85
N GLN A 69 -4.49 33.39 19.33
CA GLN A 69 -3.62 34.34 20.03
C GLN A 69 -4.25 35.74 20.19
N VAL A 70 -5.18 36.14 19.32
CA VAL A 70 -5.85 37.45 19.38
C VAL A 70 -7.07 37.42 20.31
N MET A 71 -7.60 36.24 20.64
CA MET A 71 -8.84 36.07 21.40
C MET A 71 -8.64 35.72 22.88
N ASP A 72 -7.45 35.94 23.44
CA ASP A 72 -7.21 35.79 24.88
C ASP A 72 -7.74 37.00 25.68
N THR A 73 -9.06 37.15 25.70
CA THR A 73 -9.75 37.94 26.73
C THR A 73 -10.61 36.98 27.55
N MET A 74 -9.98 36.40 28.57
CA MET A 74 -10.60 35.49 29.52
C MET A 74 -11.79 36.18 30.23
N THR A 75 -13.01 35.94 29.74
CA THR A 75 -14.24 36.30 30.44
C THR A 75 -14.82 35.04 31.05
N VAL A 76 -14.67 34.92 32.38
CA VAL A 76 -15.19 33.77 33.12
C VAL A 76 -16.71 33.95 33.27
N TYR A 77 -17.47 33.25 32.43
CA TYR A 77 -18.91 33.12 32.61
C TYR A 77 -19.20 31.98 33.57
N SER A 78 -19.78 32.30 34.72
CA SER A 78 -20.32 31.32 35.67
C SER A 78 -21.81 31.17 35.41
N PHE A 79 -22.25 29.94 35.13
CA PHE A 79 -23.65 29.60 35.02
C PHE A 79 -24.17 29.14 36.38
N PRO A 80 -25.35 29.59 36.83
CA PRO A 80 -25.99 29.01 38.00
C PRO A 80 -26.35 27.55 37.70
N PRO A 81 -26.14 26.61 38.65
CA PRO A 81 -26.49 25.21 38.44
C PRO A 81 -27.99 25.08 38.19
N ALA A 82 -28.36 24.60 37.00
CA ALA A 82 -29.73 24.23 36.68
C ALA A 82 -30.09 22.93 37.41
N PRO A 83 -31.35 22.76 37.87
CA PRO A 83 -31.80 21.50 38.42
C PRO A 83 -31.74 20.42 37.33
N ILE A 84 -30.88 19.44 37.53
CA ILE A 84 -30.72 18.29 36.64
C ILE A 84 -31.93 17.38 36.88
N SER A 85 -32.83 17.26 35.91
CA SER A 85 -33.74 16.12 35.86
C SER A 85 -32.97 14.97 35.22
N GLU A 86 -32.58 13.99 36.04
CA GLU A 86 -32.04 12.73 35.56
C GLU A 86 -33.15 11.99 34.80
N GLU A 87 -33.20 12.13 33.48
CA GLU A 87 -33.86 11.12 32.66
C GLU A 87 -32.89 9.95 32.52
N GLU A 88 -33.24 8.81 33.10
CA GLU A 88 -32.52 7.55 32.95
C GLU A 88 -32.42 7.21 31.45
N VAL A 89 -31.26 7.52 30.85
CA VAL A 89 -30.95 7.07 29.51
C VAL A 89 -30.69 5.57 29.60
N SER A 90 -31.72 4.79 29.29
CA SER A 90 -31.62 3.34 29.12
C SER A 90 -30.45 3.02 28.18
N SER A 91 -29.47 2.27 28.69
CA SER A 91 -28.27 1.91 27.94
C SER A 91 -28.68 1.09 26.72
N LEU A 92 -28.56 1.66 25.52
CA LEU A 92 -28.80 0.91 24.30
C LEU A 92 -27.61 -0.02 24.03
N SER A 93 -27.80 -1.33 24.19
CA SER A 93 -26.80 -2.32 23.79
C SER A 93 -26.92 -2.62 22.30
N TYR A 94 -25.97 -2.14 21.50
CA TYR A 94 -25.90 -2.49 20.09
C TYR A 94 -25.04 -3.75 19.92
N PHE A 95 -25.63 -4.81 19.36
CA PHE A 95 -24.90 -6.00 18.94
C PHE A 95 -24.68 -5.97 17.43
N TYR A 96 -23.51 -5.51 17.00
CA TYR A 96 -23.10 -5.59 15.61
C TYR A 96 -22.61 -7.02 15.29
N LYS A 97 -23.34 -7.74 14.46
CA LYS A 97 -22.86 -8.97 13.82
C LYS A 97 -22.47 -8.65 12.39
N SER A 98 -21.17 -8.62 12.11
CA SER A 98 -20.68 -8.43 10.75
C SER A 98 -21.14 -9.61 9.88
N ALA A 99 -21.68 -9.33 8.68
CA ALA A 99 -22.01 -10.36 7.69
C ALA A 99 -20.77 -10.94 7.00
N PHE A 100 -19.58 -10.37 7.27
CA PHE A 100 -18.31 -10.91 6.81
C PHE A 100 -17.90 -12.06 7.72
N LEU A 101 -18.27 -13.28 7.32
CA LEU A 101 -17.50 -14.46 7.69
C LEU A 101 -16.08 -14.20 7.21
N GLY A 102 -15.13 -14.06 8.14
CA GLY A 102 -13.70 -13.87 7.89
C GLY A 102 -13.12 -15.04 7.10
N ARG A 103 -13.45 -15.12 5.82
CA ARG A 103 -12.80 -15.98 4.86
C ARG A 103 -11.59 -15.22 4.37
N LEU A 104 -10.45 -15.79 4.73
CA LEU A 104 -9.10 -15.45 4.30
C LEU A 104 -8.51 -14.30 5.11
N VAL A 105 -7.72 -14.68 6.12
CA VAL A 105 -6.55 -13.90 6.51
C VAL A 105 -5.84 -13.54 5.20
N PRO A 106 -5.74 -12.26 4.82
CA PRO A 106 -4.90 -11.91 3.69
C PRO A 106 -3.48 -12.10 4.20
N ASP A 107 -2.90 -13.27 3.91
CA ASP A 107 -1.49 -13.60 4.15
C ASP A 107 -0.52 -12.70 3.36
N ARG A 108 -1.07 -11.67 2.69
CA ARG A 108 -0.40 -10.70 1.83
C ARG A 108 -1.02 -9.32 1.99
N ILE A 109 -1.21 -8.89 3.24
CA ILE A 109 -1.23 -7.44 3.49
C ILE A 109 0.16 -6.95 3.07
N PHE A 110 0.20 -6.04 2.10
CA PHE A 110 1.44 -5.45 1.62
C PHE A 110 2.04 -4.61 2.75
N HIS A 111 3.19 -5.04 3.28
CA HIS A 111 3.93 -4.29 4.29
C HIS A 111 5.02 -3.46 3.58
N PRO A 112 5.17 -2.17 3.90
CA PRO A 112 6.30 -1.38 3.41
C PRO A 112 7.63 -1.94 3.95
N PRO A 113 8.76 -1.70 3.24
CA PRO A 113 10.07 -2.16 3.70
C PRO A 113 10.40 -1.56 5.07
N LEU A 114 10.80 -2.43 6.00
CA LEU A 114 11.34 -2.02 7.29
C LEU A 114 12.79 -1.57 7.10
N ALA A 115 13.09 -0.36 7.59
CA ALA A 115 14.42 0.25 7.56
C ALA A 115 15.41 -0.45 8.50
#